data_AF-A0A1F6MRC7-F1
#
_entry.id   AF-A0A1F6MRC7-F1
#
_cell.length_a   1.000
_cell.length_b   1.000
_cell.length_c   1.000
_cell.angle_alpha   90.00
_cell.angle_beta   90.00
_cell.angle_gamma   90.00
#
_symmetry.space_group_name_H-M   'P 1'
#
loop_
_entity.id
_entity.type
_entity.pdbx_description
1 polymer ?
#
loop_
_entity_poly.entity_id
_entity_poly.type
_entity_poly.pdbx_seq_one_letter_code
_entity_poly.pdbx_strand_id
1 'polypeptide(L)'
;MRRYIFLFSLFAVVLIASGCWFKPADDLAKSNDSNKIEEAGKQPDCLFQLDIHRDDNAFKEKNFGDKINVDDQRFSELALLDATKPKEYADGGGEQVGKLVNLSGVDYQDAAIYLVKNQVLKTYVHLGSKVCLVEENTDKLDTLYAAHFIGTHEFCTNECETEELDFRVMIEKDSGFIYLAK
;
A
#
# COMPACT_ATOMS: atom_id res chain seq x y z
N MET A 1 40.33 -32.77 -45.60
CA MET A 1 41.70 -33.36 -45.56
C MET A 1 42.06 -33.52 -44.09
N ARG A 2 42.01 -34.71 -43.47
CA ARG A 2 43.14 -35.68 -43.28
C ARG A 2 44.44 -34.93 -42.90
N ARG A 3 45.08 -35.17 -41.74
CA ARG A 3 45.44 -36.47 -41.16
C ARG A 3 45.52 -36.49 -39.62
N TYR A 4 45.22 -37.68 -39.11
CA TYR A 4 45.39 -38.22 -37.77
C TYR A 4 46.83 -38.70 -37.49
N ILE A 5 47.14 -38.97 -36.21
CA ILE A 5 47.83 -40.16 -35.61
C ILE A 5 48.15 -39.76 -34.14
N PHE A 6 47.37 -40.13 -33.12
CA PHE A 6 47.37 -41.39 -32.32
C PHE A 6 48.74 -41.86 -31.79
N LEU A 7 48.88 -41.98 -30.47
CA LEU A 7 49.26 -43.21 -29.73
C LEU A 7 49.23 -42.91 -28.21
N PHE A 8 48.31 -43.52 -27.44
CA PHE A 8 48.50 -44.73 -26.59
C PHE A 8 49.49 -44.48 -25.41
N SER A 9 49.35 -44.95 -24.17
CA SER A 9 48.41 -45.83 -23.46
C SER A 9 49.05 -46.11 -22.08
N LEU A 10 48.25 -46.68 -21.16
CA LEU A 10 48.56 -47.53 -20.01
C LEU A 10 48.21 -46.93 -18.64
N PHE A 11 47.08 -47.35 -18.04
CA PHE A 11 46.89 -48.57 -17.21
C PHE A 11 47.62 -48.41 -15.85
N ALA A 12 47.10 -48.75 -14.68
CA ALA A 12 45.78 -49.16 -14.21
C ALA A 12 45.84 -49.24 -12.66
N VAL A 13 44.66 -49.04 -12.03
CA VAL A 13 44.07 -49.84 -10.94
C VAL A 13 45.00 -50.56 -9.95
N VAL A 14 44.85 -50.26 -8.66
CA VAL A 14 44.64 -51.29 -7.62
C VAL A 14 43.59 -50.79 -6.60
N LEU A 15 42.46 -51.49 -6.61
CA LEU A 15 41.41 -51.59 -5.58
C LEU A 15 41.90 -52.48 -4.42
N ILE A 16 41.20 -52.41 -3.26
CA ILE A 16 40.70 -53.50 -2.39
C ILE A 16 40.47 -52.83 -1.01
N ALA A 17 39.24 -52.49 -0.58
CA ALA A 17 38.08 -53.32 -0.23
C ALA A 17 38.14 -53.93 1.18
N SER A 18 37.18 -53.55 2.02
CA SER A 18 36.42 -54.35 3.01
C SER A 18 35.62 -53.33 3.86
N GLY A 19 34.31 -53.18 3.71
CA GLY A 19 33.27 -54.14 4.10
C GLY A 19 32.98 -53.96 5.61
N CYS A 20 31.77 -53.93 6.14
CA CYS A 20 30.43 -54.17 5.62
C CYS A 20 29.49 -54.03 6.85
N TRP A 21 28.27 -53.46 6.71
CA TRP A 21 26.99 -53.99 7.24
C TRP A 21 25.95 -52.94 7.63
N PHE A 22 24.86 -53.06 6.88
CA PHE A 22 23.50 -52.61 7.12
C PHE A 22 22.94 -53.11 8.47
N LYS A 23 22.16 -52.27 9.15
CA LYS A 23 20.84 -52.64 9.70
C LYS A 23 19.97 -51.39 9.94
N PRO A 24 18.66 -51.42 9.59
CA PRO A 24 17.70 -50.36 9.87
C PRO A 24 16.93 -50.64 11.17
N ALA A 25 16.43 -49.58 11.81
CA ALA A 25 15.21 -49.61 12.61
C ALA A 25 14.74 -48.17 12.83
N ASP A 26 13.48 -47.95 12.48
CA ASP A 26 12.69 -46.78 12.83
C ASP A 26 12.80 -46.46 14.32
N ASP A 27 12.94 -45.19 14.66
CA ASP A 27 12.22 -44.67 15.81
C ASP A 27 11.86 -43.20 15.63
N LEU A 28 10.56 -42.97 15.78
CA LEU A 28 9.86 -41.70 15.75
C LEU A 28 10.41 -40.75 16.81
N ALA A 29 11.08 -39.69 16.37
CA ALA A 29 11.14 -38.45 17.12
C ALA A 29 10.45 -37.35 16.30
N LYS A 30 9.14 -37.19 16.53
CA LYS A 30 8.41 -35.96 16.22
C LYS A 30 9.07 -34.82 17.01
N SER A 31 10.03 -34.12 16.41
CA SER A 31 10.30 -32.74 16.82
C SER A 31 9.32 -31.86 16.07
N ASN A 32 8.16 -31.61 16.71
CA ASN A 32 7.32 -30.48 16.39
C ASN A 32 8.12 -29.21 16.71
N ASP A 33 8.98 -28.80 15.79
CA ASP A 33 9.56 -27.46 15.79
C ASP A 33 8.83 -26.66 14.71
N SER A 34 7.57 -26.38 15.03
CA SER A 34 6.72 -25.43 14.33
C SER A 34 6.51 -24.24 15.24
N ASN A 35 7.60 -23.55 15.60
CA ASN A 35 7.52 -22.12 15.87
C ASN A 35 7.24 -21.40 14.55
N LYS A 36 6.06 -21.69 14.00
CA LYS A 36 5.37 -20.79 13.10
C LYS A 36 4.78 -19.73 14.04
N ILE A 37 5.59 -18.73 14.33
CA ILE A 37 5.08 -17.47 14.87
C ILE A 37 4.19 -16.94 13.75
N GLU A 38 2.90 -17.21 13.86
CA GLU A 38 1.89 -16.41 13.19
C GLU A 38 2.05 -15.01 13.75
N GLU A 39 2.77 -14.14 13.04
CA GLU A 39 2.57 -12.70 13.17
C GLU A 39 1.17 -12.41 12.61
N ALA A 40 0.17 -12.73 13.42
CA ALA A 40 -1.21 -12.34 13.20
C ALA A 40 -1.28 -10.81 13.34
N GLY A 41 -1.33 -10.14 12.18
CA GLY A 41 -1.99 -8.85 11.97
C GLY A 41 -1.77 -7.79 13.05
N LYS A 42 -0.55 -7.27 13.20
CA LYS A 42 -0.40 -5.96 13.84
C LYS A 42 -1.06 -4.94 12.91
N GLN A 43 -2.23 -4.43 13.30
CA GLN A 43 -2.86 -3.28 12.64
C GLN A 43 -1.80 -2.16 12.56
N PRO A 44 -1.51 -1.61 11.37
CA PRO A 44 -0.48 -0.61 11.22
C PRO A 44 -0.76 0.58 12.14
N ASP A 45 0.32 1.13 12.73
CA ASP A 45 0.21 2.21 13.70
C ASP A 45 -0.38 3.46 13.01
N CYS A 46 -1.47 3.99 13.55
CA CYS A 46 -2.17 5.10 12.91
C CYS A 46 -1.41 6.42 13.11
N LEU A 47 -0.89 6.99 12.02
CA LEU A 47 -0.14 8.26 12.05
C LEU A 47 -1.10 9.44 12.22
N PHE A 48 -2.24 9.38 11.53
CA PHE A 48 -3.27 10.42 11.58
C PHE A 48 -4.65 9.81 11.33
N GLN A 49 -5.59 10.01 12.27
CA GLN A 49 -6.95 9.49 12.15
C GLN A 49 -7.92 10.60 11.73
N LEU A 50 -8.82 10.25 10.82
CA LEU A 50 -9.93 11.05 10.32
C LEU A 50 -11.23 10.31 10.61
N ASP A 51 -12.07 10.87 11.48
CA ASP A 51 -13.45 10.43 11.66
C ASP A 51 -14.37 11.33 10.83
N ILE A 52 -15.05 10.75 9.84
CA ILE A 52 -15.85 11.50 8.86
C ILE A 52 -17.30 11.06 8.97
N HIS A 53 -18.20 12.01 9.24
CA HIS A 53 -19.63 11.74 9.36
C HIS A 53 -20.40 12.33 8.19
N ARG A 54 -21.56 11.74 7.87
CA ARG A 54 -22.49 12.21 6.83
C ARG A 54 -22.73 13.73 6.84
N ASP A 55 -22.91 14.29 8.02
CA ASP A 55 -23.29 15.69 8.20
C ASP A 55 -22.10 16.67 8.06
N ASP A 56 -20.88 16.16 7.93
CA ASP A 56 -19.68 16.96 7.67
C ASP A 56 -19.60 17.40 6.19
N ASN A 57 -20.47 16.87 5.31
CA ASN A 57 -20.46 17.05 3.84
C ASN A 57 -21.05 18.36 3.31
N ALA A 58 -21.39 19.31 4.16
CA ALA A 58 -21.69 20.64 3.64
C ALA A 58 -20.35 21.27 3.24
N PHE A 59 -20.13 21.47 1.95
CA PHE A 59 -19.14 22.39 1.32
C PHE A 59 -19.41 23.85 1.77
N LYS A 60 -19.61 24.04 3.06
CA LYS A 60 -19.83 25.29 3.76
C LYS A 60 -18.54 25.54 4.50
N GLU A 61 -17.77 26.50 4.00
CA GLU A 61 -16.69 27.19 4.69
C GLU A 61 -16.81 27.03 6.22
N LYS A 62 -16.09 26.09 6.78
CA LYS A 62 -15.97 25.96 8.23
C LYS A 62 -14.50 25.94 8.54
N ASN A 63 -14.07 26.98 9.22
CA ASN A 63 -12.80 26.98 9.94
C ASN A 63 -12.80 25.77 10.88
N PHE A 64 -11.95 24.78 10.60
CA PHE A 64 -11.87 23.54 11.36
C PHE A 64 -10.83 23.66 12.48
N GLY A 65 -11.19 23.12 13.65
CA GLY A 65 -10.50 23.28 14.94
C GLY A 65 -9.13 22.61 15.09
N ASP A 66 -8.66 21.88 14.08
CA ASP A 66 -7.26 21.51 13.88
C ASP A 66 -6.86 22.06 12.51
N LYS A 67 -5.88 22.98 12.49
CA LYS A 67 -5.51 23.76 11.31
C LYS A 67 -4.75 22.89 10.30
N ILE A 68 -5.48 22.12 9.50
CA ILE A 68 -4.98 21.73 8.16
C ILE A 68 -4.95 23.03 7.37
N ASN A 69 -3.76 23.54 7.07
CA ASN A 69 -3.59 24.89 6.51
C ASN A 69 -3.44 24.81 4.99
N VAL A 70 -4.49 24.38 4.31
CA VAL A 70 -4.54 24.36 2.84
C VAL A 70 -5.67 25.26 2.37
N ASP A 71 -5.32 26.23 1.53
CA ASP A 71 -6.26 27.13 0.85
C ASP A 71 -6.80 26.42 -0.40
N ASP A 72 -8.12 26.38 -0.58
CA ASP A 72 -8.79 25.80 -1.75
C ASP A 72 -8.24 26.34 -3.07
N GLN A 73 -7.75 27.59 -3.08
CA GLN A 73 -7.11 28.22 -4.24
C GLN A 73 -5.79 27.55 -4.66
N ARG A 74 -5.23 26.66 -3.81
CA ARG A 74 -4.08 25.82 -4.13
C ARG A 74 -4.45 24.65 -5.01
N PHE A 75 -5.73 24.38 -5.26
CA PHE A 75 -6.15 23.32 -6.15
C PHE A 75 -6.70 23.90 -7.46
N SER A 76 -6.46 23.18 -8.54
CA SER A 76 -7.25 23.33 -9.76
C SER A 76 -8.68 22.85 -9.52
N GLU A 77 -9.48 22.82 -10.58
CA GLU A 77 -10.68 21.98 -10.56
C GLU A 77 -10.33 20.56 -10.12
N LEU A 78 -11.12 20.02 -9.19
CA LEU A 78 -10.96 18.71 -8.59
C LEU A 78 -12.14 17.82 -9.00
N ALA A 79 -11.84 16.61 -9.47
CA ALA A 79 -12.80 15.55 -9.66
C ALA A 79 -13.15 14.92 -8.31
N LEU A 80 -14.44 14.69 -8.10
CA LEU A 80 -14.93 13.92 -6.95
C LEU A 80 -14.81 12.43 -7.27
N LEU A 81 -13.91 11.74 -6.57
CA LEU A 81 -13.66 10.30 -6.79
C LEU A 81 -14.08 9.47 -5.58
N ASP A 82 -14.40 8.20 -5.82
CA ASP A 82 -14.91 7.28 -4.80
C ASP A 82 -13.79 6.33 -4.32
N ALA A 83 -13.17 6.68 -3.19
CA ALA A 83 -12.11 5.88 -2.57
C ALA A 83 -12.62 4.59 -1.92
N THR A 84 -13.93 4.30 -1.92
CA THR A 84 -14.47 2.98 -1.55
C THR A 84 -14.26 1.95 -2.67
N LYS A 85 -13.90 2.38 -3.89
CA LYS A 85 -13.70 1.52 -5.06
C LYS A 85 -12.32 1.68 -5.71
N PRO A 86 -11.22 1.63 -4.94
CA PRO A 86 -9.88 1.94 -5.46
C PRO A 86 -9.38 0.93 -6.50
N LYS A 87 -9.93 -0.30 -6.49
CA LYS A 87 -9.63 -1.33 -7.50
C LYS A 87 -10.04 -0.91 -8.91
N GLU A 88 -11.01 0.00 -9.06
CA GLU A 88 -11.40 0.55 -10.35
C GLU A 88 -10.32 1.49 -10.94
N TYR A 89 -9.38 1.95 -10.11
CA TYR A 89 -8.30 2.88 -10.48
C TYR A 89 -6.91 2.23 -10.53
N ALA A 90 -6.83 0.91 -10.38
CA ALA A 90 -5.56 0.17 -10.27
C ALA A 90 -4.86 -0.05 -11.62
N ASP A 91 -5.59 -0.01 -12.74
CA ASP A 91 -5.03 -0.20 -14.07
C ASP A 91 -4.41 1.12 -14.58
N GLY A 92 -3.10 1.30 -14.36
CA GLY A 92 -2.32 2.35 -15.05
C GLY A 92 -1.81 3.52 -14.22
N GLY A 93 -1.79 3.43 -12.88
CA GLY A 93 -1.11 4.41 -12.02
C GLY A 93 -2.03 5.33 -11.21
N GLY A 94 -3.33 5.03 -11.14
CA GLY A 94 -4.33 5.81 -10.41
C GLY A 94 -5.18 6.70 -11.33
N GLU A 95 -6.34 7.12 -10.82
CA GLU A 95 -7.24 8.05 -11.49
C GLU A 95 -6.88 9.48 -11.09
N GLN A 96 -6.81 10.38 -12.07
CA GLN A 96 -6.43 11.77 -11.81
C GLN A 96 -7.56 12.52 -11.09
N VAL A 97 -7.25 13.02 -9.88
CA VAL A 97 -8.15 13.82 -9.06
C VAL A 97 -8.12 15.28 -9.52
N GLY A 98 -6.94 15.78 -9.86
CA GLY A 98 -6.76 17.19 -10.18
C GLY A 98 -5.31 17.59 -10.02
N LYS A 99 -5.08 18.84 -9.60
CA LYS A 99 -3.73 19.40 -9.56
C LYS A 99 -3.57 20.43 -8.44
N LEU A 100 -2.43 20.40 -7.76
CA LEU A 100 -1.96 21.52 -6.94
C LEU A 100 -1.38 22.62 -7.84
N VAL A 101 -1.79 23.85 -7.59
CA VAL A 101 -1.23 25.06 -8.20
C VAL A 101 -0.40 25.81 -7.17
N ASN A 102 0.65 26.49 -7.64
CA ASN A 102 1.61 27.19 -6.79
C ASN A 102 2.22 26.26 -5.71
N LEU A 103 3.10 25.35 -6.12
CA LEU A 103 3.69 24.29 -5.28
C LEU A 103 4.63 24.81 -4.19
N SER A 104 4.99 26.11 -4.21
CA SER A 104 5.89 26.69 -3.22
C SER A 104 5.26 26.68 -1.83
N GLY A 105 5.97 26.03 -0.90
CA GLY A 105 5.56 25.93 0.51
C GLY A 105 4.36 25.02 0.76
N VAL A 106 4.00 24.16 -0.20
CA VAL A 106 2.95 23.17 0.00
C VAL A 106 3.44 22.08 0.94
N ASP A 107 2.62 21.79 1.95
CA ASP A 107 2.72 20.56 2.73
C ASP A 107 1.82 19.50 2.07
N TYR A 108 2.44 18.48 1.49
CA TYR A 108 1.73 17.46 0.72
C TYR A 108 0.90 16.53 1.61
N GLN A 109 1.29 16.37 2.89
CA GLN A 109 0.50 15.62 3.85
C GLN A 109 -0.80 16.35 4.15
N ASP A 110 -0.71 17.64 4.46
CA ASP A 110 -1.89 18.49 4.66
C ASP A 110 -2.80 18.49 3.42
N ALA A 111 -2.22 18.53 2.22
CA ALA A 111 -2.99 18.44 0.98
C ALA A 111 -3.72 17.10 0.83
N ALA A 112 -3.06 15.97 1.10
CA ALA A 112 -3.69 14.65 1.05
C ALA A 112 -4.81 14.49 2.10
N ILE A 113 -4.55 14.93 3.33
CA ILE A 113 -5.54 14.93 4.42
C ILE A 113 -6.72 15.83 4.05
N TYR A 114 -6.47 17.01 3.47
CA TYR A 114 -7.51 17.92 3.00
C TYR A 114 -8.46 17.24 2.01
N LEU A 115 -7.93 16.52 1.01
CA LEU A 115 -8.73 15.85 -0.02
C LEU A 115 -9.66 14.79 0.55
N VAL A 116 -9.18 14.03 1.55
CA VAL A 116 -9.98 13.00 2.24
C VAL A 116 -11.00 13.66 3.17
N LYS A 117 -10.56 14.61 4.00
CA LYS A 117 -11.40 15.27 5.01
C LYS A 117 -12.55 16.05 4.37
N ASN A 118 -12.30 16.76 3.27
CA ASN A 118 -13.33 17.53 2.56
C ASN A 118 -14.13 16.68 1.55
N GLN A 119 -13.94 15.36 1.54
CA GLN A 119 -14.68 14.44 0.68
C GLN A 119 -14.57 14.75 -0.82
N VAL A 120 -13.44 15.35 -1.24
CA VAL A 120 -13.03 15.31 -2.65
C VAL A 120 -12.77 13.86 -3.03
N LEU A 121 -12.09 13.14 -2.14
CA LEU A 121 -12.01 11.68 -2.15
C LEU A 121 -13.08 11.17 -1.20
N LYS A 122 -14.21 10.75 -1.76
CA LYS A 122 -15.34 10.23 -1.01
C LYS A 122 -14.95 8.88 -0.39
N THR A 123 -15.09 8.75 0.92
CA THR A 123 -14.63 7.55 1.66
C THR A 123 -15.76 6.75 2.27
N TYR A 124 -17.01 7.14 2.06
CA TYR A 124 -18.18 6.38 2.53
C TYR A 124 -19.40 6.67 1.68
N VAL A 125 -20.37 5.75 1.71
CA VAL A 125 -21.59 5.89 0.91
C VAL A 125 -22.74 6.51 1.72
N HIS A 126 -22.94 6.13 2.99
CA HIS A 126 -24.14 6.50 3.77
C HIS A 126 -23.85 7.14 5.15
N LEU A 127 -23.18 6.44 6.06
CA LEU A 127 -23.10 6.87 7.47
C LEU A 127 -21.86 7.69 7.77
N GLY A 128 -20.71 7.19 7.32
CA GLY A 128 -19.42 7.79 7.59
C GLY A 128 -18.30 6.80 7.39
N SER A 129 -17.09 7.25 7.67
CA SER A 129 -15.88 6.42 7.65
C SER A 129 -14.92 6.81 8.76
N LYS A 130 -14.11 5.83 9.14
CA LYS A 130 -12.90 6.04 9.94
C LYS A 130 -11.73 5.74 9.06
N VAL A 131 -10.94 6.76 8.76
CA VAL A 131 -9.79 6.67 7.84
C VAL A 131 -8.53 6.98 8.63
N CYS A 132 -7.48 6.23 8.35
CA CYS A 132 -6.21 6.32 9.02
C CYS A 132 -5.08 6.42 7.99
N LEU A 133 -4.24 7.44 8.09
CA LEU A 133 -2.96 7.51 7.40
C LEU A 133 -1.99 6.54 8.10
N VAL A 134 -1.50 5.55 7.38
CA VAL A 134 -0.64 4.49 7.95
C VAL A 134 0.77 4.48 7.41
N GLU A 135 0.98 5.04 6.22
CA GLU A 135 2.30 5.18 5.62
C GLU A 135 2.32 6.44 4.76
N GLU A 136 3.45 7.14 4.75
CA GLU A 136 3.70 8.19 3.79
C GLU A 136 5.17 8.23 3.34
N ASN A 137 5.39 8.59 2.08
CA ASN A 137 6.71 8.91 1.58
C ASN A 137 6.96 10.42 1.66
N THR A 138 7.70 10.82 2.69
CA THR A 138 8.05 12.21 2.98
C THR A 138 9.46 12.58 2.52
N ASP A 139 10.16 11.70 1.78
CA ASP A 139 11.50 12.01 1.29
C ASP A 139 11.44 13.25 0.38
N LYS A 140 12.20 14.28 0.72
CA LYS A 140 12.25 15.54 -0.03
C LYS A 140 12.93 15.38 -1.39
N LEU A 141 13.74 14.35 -1.56
CA LEU A 141 14.44 14.05 -2.81
C LEU A 141 13.61 13.21 -3.78
N ASP A 142 12.53 12.59 -3.30
CA ASP A 142 11.61 11.84 -4.15
C ASP A 142 10.73 12.81 -4.95
N THR A 143 10.49 12.50 -6.22
CA THR A 143 9.60 13.28 -7.10
C THR A 143 8.12 13.02 -6.82
N LEU A 144 7.82 11.97 -6.04
CA LEU A 144 6.46 11.58 -5.69
C LEU A 144 6.24 11.68 -4.17
N TYR A 145 5.12 12.27 -3.77
CA TYR A 145 4.54 12.06 -2.44
C TYR A 145 3.46 10.98 -2.56
N ALA A 146 3.45 10.04 -1.63
CA ALA A 146 2.43 9.00 -1.56
C ALA A 146 1.98 8.85 -0.12
N ALA A 147 0.67 8.94 0.11
CA ALA A 147 0.02 8.73 1.40
C ALA A 147 -0.91 7.52 1.31
N HIS A 148 -0.66 6.50 2.13
CA HIS A 148 -1.46 5.28 2.20
C HIS A 148 -2.47 5.39 3.32
N PHE A 149 -3.74 5.31 2.95
CA PHE A 149 -4.86 5.36 3.86
C PHE A 149 -5.53 3.99 3.91
N ILE A 150 -5.79 3.53 5.14
CA ILE A 150 -6.68 2.41 5.39
C ILE A 150 -7.82 2.85 6.28
N GLY A 151 -8.89 2.07 6.35
CA GLY A 151 -9.99 2.43 7.22
C GLY A 151 -11.18 1.52 7.07
N THR A 152 -12.31 2.02 7.53
CA THR A 152 -13.60 1.37 7.32
C THR A 152 -14.66 2.40 6.99
N HIS A 153 -15.66 2.00 6.22
CA HIS A 153 -16.89 2.78 6.03
C HIS A 153 -18.10 1.95 6.40
N GLU A 154 -19.09 2.62 6.97
CA GLU A 154 -20.34 1.99 7.39
C GLU A 154 -21.48 2.47 6.48
N PHE A 155 -22.29 1.51 6.03
CA PHE A 155 -23.49 1.79 5.24
C PHE A 155 -24.61 0.83 5.62
N CYS A 156 -25.85 1.29 5.48
CA CYS A 156 -27.02 0.45 5.74
C CYS A 156 -27.93 0.44 4.52
N THR A 157 -28.28 -0.76 4.05
CA THR A 157 -29.31 -0.96 3.02
C THR A 157 -30.55 -1.56 3.67
N ASN A 158 -30.46 -2.82 4.11
CA ASN A 158 -31.44 -3.51 4.96
C ASN A 158 -30.86 -3.83 6.35
N GLU A 159 -29.57 -4.17 6.36
CA GLU A 159 -28.72 -4.32 7.55
C GLU A 159 -27.53 -3.36 7.39
N CYS A 160 -26.86 -3.06 8.50
CA CYS A 160 -25.67 -2.22 8.49
C CYS A 160 -24.44 -3.09 8.30
N GLU A 161 -23.61 -2.69 7.34
CA GLU A 161 -22.39 -3.37 6.96
C GLU A 161 -21.20 -2.42 7.17
N THR A 162 -20.06 -3.00 7.51
CA THR A 162 -18.79 -2.29 7.61
C THR A 162 -17.83 -2.92 6.61
N GLU A 163 -17.31 -2.10 5.71
CA GLU A 163 -16.35 -2.52 4.69
C GLU A 163 -15.02 -1.80 4.88
N GLU A 164 -13.94 -2.49 4.50
CA GLU A 164 -12.58 -1.95 4.58
C GLU A 164 -12.32 -0.94 3.46
N LEU A 165 -11.52 0.08 3.79
CA LEU A 165 -10.94 1.03 2.86
C LEU A 165 -9.44 0.79 2.78
N ASP A 166 -8.88 0.89 1.57
CA ASP A 166 -7.46 0.72 1.30
C ASP A 166 -7.11 1.44 0.00
N PHE A 167 -6.56 2.65 0.12
CA PHE A 167 -6.29 3.52 -1.03
C PHE A 167 -5.08 4.42 -0.80
N ARG A 168 -4.53 4.94 -1.89
CA ARG A 168 -3.37 5.84 -1.90
C ARG A 168 -3.71 7.17 -2.54
N VAL A 169 -3.24 8.25 -1.91
CA VAL A 169 -3.19 9.57 -2.52
C VAL A 169 -1.77 9.82 -2.97
N MET A 170 -1.60 10.03 -4.27
CA MET A 170 -0.30 10.27 -4.90
C MET A 170 -0.24 11.71 -5.43
N ILE A 171 0.85 12.41 -5.16
CA ILE A 171 1.07 13.78 -5.61
C ILE A 171 2.46 13.88 -6.24
N GLU A 172 2.50 14.16 -7.53
CA GLU A 172 3.75 14.48 -8.23
C GLU A 172 4.26 15.85 -7.77
N LYS A 173 5.44 15.91 -7.17
CA LYS A 173 5.97 17.14 -6.56
C LYS A 173 6.43 18.19 -7.57
N ASP A 174 6.73 17.78 -8.79
CA ASP A 174 7.17 18.69 -9.87
C ASP A 174 5.98 19.28 -10.63
N SER A 175 5.00 18.44 -10.95
CA SER A 175 3.84 18.84 -11.74
C SER A 175 2.70 19.34 -10.87
N GLY A 176 2.55 18.82 -9.65
CA GLY A 176 1.40 19.01 -8.78
C GLY A 176 0.22 18.09 -9.09
N PHE A 177 0.32 17.18 -10.06
CA PHE A 177 -0.79 16.28 -10.38
C PHE A 177 -1.09 15.34 -9.22
N ILE A 178 -2.38 15.14 -8.97
CA ILE A 178 -2.92 14.38 -7.86
C ILE A 178 -3.64 13.17 -8.43
N TYR A 179 -3.38 11.99 -7.87
CA TYR A 179 -3.97 10.73 -8.27
C TYR A 179 -4.53 9.99 -7.06
N LEU A 180 -5.66 9.32 -7.27
CA LEU A 180 -6.21 8.32 -6.38
C LEU A 180 -5.86 6.93 -6.92
N ALA A 181 -5.20 6.11 -6.12
CA ALA A 181 -4.78 4.77 -6.50
C ALA A 181 -5.16 3.76 -5.41
N LYS A 182 -4.91 2.48 -5.71
CA LYS A 182 -4.91 1.42 -4.71
C LYS A 182 -3.53 1.27 -4.09
#